data_AF-A0A427Y5V0-F1
#
_entry.id   AF-A0A427Y5V0-F1
#
_cell.length_a   1.000
_cell.length_b   1.000
_cell.length_c   1.000
_cell.angle_alpha   90.00
_cell.angle_beta   90.00
_cell.angle_gamma   90.00
#
_symmetry.space_group_name_H-M   'P 1'
#
loop_
_entity.id
_entity.type
_entity.pdbx_description
1 polymer ?
#
loop_
_entity_poly.entity_id
_entity_poly.type
_entity_poly.pdbx_seq_one_letter_code
_entity_poly.pdbx_strand_id
1 'polypeptide(L)'
;MKLSIISLGSILALTTFVAPVTAKSWWCNGNWDDGDLHRVSFKFNGYCEGQWGQCFLYSLRAAGLNPHNWQAWKTDDGNWQVDFSIPKGKSDLANKGIEDITHVWKGCWPGQ
;
A
#
# COMPACT_ATOMS: atom_id res chain seq x y z
N MET A 1 47.14 -28.55 -42.59
CA MET A 1 47.22 -27.92 -41.25
C MET A 1 46.01 -27.04 -41.06
N LYS A 2 45.40 -27.11 -39.87
CA LYS A 2 44.19 -26.40 -39.45
C LYS A 2 44.42 -24.89 -39.40
N LEU A 3 43.47 -24.10 -39.88
CA LEU A 3 43.18 -22.77 -39.35
C LEU A 3 41.67 -22.67 -39.15
N SER A 4 41.28 -22.66 -37.89
CA SER A 4 39.94 -22.38 -37.41
C SER A 4 40.05 -21.14 -36.55
N ILE A 5 39.35 -20.05 -36.89
CA ILE A 5 38.95 -19.01 -35.92
C ILE A 5 37.56 -18.50 -36.32
N ILE A 6 36.60 -18.84 -35.49
CA ILE A 6 35.20 -18.38 -35.44
C ILE A 6 35.18 -17.00 -34.75
N SER A 7 34.30 -16.07 -35.16
CA SER A 7 33.69 -15.09 -34.24
C SER A 7 32.51 -14.41 -34.94
N LEU A 8 31.29 -14.90 -34.75
CA LEU A 8 30.29 -14.46 -33.74
C LEU A 8 29.59 -13.16 -34.13
N GLY A 9 28.35 -13.35 -34.62
CA GLY A 9 27.41 -12.29 -34.94
C GLY A 9 27.04 -11.47 -33.71
N SER A 10 27.02 -10.16 -33.89
CA SER A 10 26.57 -9.19 -32.90
C SER A 10 25.06 -9.30 -32.72
N ILE A 11 24.61 -10.05 -31.71
CA ILE A 11 23.23 -9.98 -31.25
C ILE A 11 23.13 -8.71 -30.39
N LEU A 12 22.54 -7.65 -30.95
CA LEU A 12 22.05 -6.52 -30.17
C LEU A 12 20.84 -7.02 -29.35
N ALA A 13 21.08 -7.39 -28.09
CA ALA A 13 20.00 -7.58 -27.14
C ALA A 13 19.48 -6.19 -26.74
N LEU A 14 18.35 -5.78 -27.31
CA LEU A 14 17.54 -4.72 -26.72
C LEU A 14 16.99 -5.26 -25.39
N THR A 15 17.70 -4.99 -24.30
CA THR A 15 17.11 -5.11 -22.96
C THR A 15 16.10 -3.98 -22.84
N THR A 16 14.83 -4.28 -23.12
CA THR A 16 13.74 -3.42 -22.70
C THR A 16 13.80 -3.36 -21.19
N PHE A 17 14.22 -2.23 -20.64
CA PHE A 17 14.06 -1.93 -19.24
C PHE A 17 12.55 -1.87 -18.99
N VAL A 18 11.96 -3.01 -18.65
CA VAL A 18 10.66 -3.04 -18.01
C VAL A 18 10.93 -2.41 -16.65
N ALA A 19 10.59 -1.12 -16.51
CA ALA A 19 10.60 -0.49 -15.20
C ALA A 19 9.88 -1.44 -14.23
N PRO A 20 10.47 -1.79 -13.09
CA PRO A 20 9.83 -2.71 -12.17
C PRO A 20 8.47 -2.12 -11.85
N VAL A 21 7.42 -2.82 -12.27
CA VAL A 21 6.06 -2.50 -11.85
C VAL A 21 6.12 -2.61 -10.34
N THR A 22 6.12 -1.48 -9.63
CA THR A 22 6.24 -1.47 -8.18
C THR A 22 5.16 -2.38 -7.63
N ALA A 23 5.58 -3.50 -7.04
CA ALA A 23 4.66 -4.50 -6.55
C ALA A 23 3.77 -3.84 -5.50
N LYS A 24 2.45 -3.89 -5.72
CA LYS A 24 1.49 -3.26 -4.84
C LYS A 24 1.68 -3.83 -3.43
N SER A 25 1.90 -2.96 -2.45
CA SER A 25 2.20 -3.35 -1.08
C SER A 25 1.55 -2.40 -0.09
N TRP A 26 1.24 -2.90 1.10
CA TRP A 26 0.77 -2.07 2.20
C TRP A 26 1.30 -2.61 3.53
N TRP A 27 1.38 -1.78 4.55
CA TRP A 27 2.00 -2.13 5.84
C TRP A 27 1.26 -1.44 6.99
N CYS A 28 1.12 -2.15 8.10
CA CYS A 28 0.76 -1.54 9.38
C CYS A 28 1.88 -0.56 9.78
N ASN A 29 1.54 0.67 10.15
CA ASN A 29 2.51 1.62 10.66
C ASN A 29 2.38 1.78 12.18
N GLY A 30 1.15 1.95 12.68
CA GLY A 30 0.90 1.99 14.11
C GLY A 30 -0.54 2.34 14.46
N ASN A 31 -0.81 2.48 15.75
CA ASN A 31 -2.03 3.05 16.28
C ASN A 31 -1.81 3.65 17.66
N TRP A 32 -2.70 4.54 18.09
CA TRP A 32 -2.67 5.18 19.39
C TRP A 32 -4.02 5.78 19.75
N ASP A 33 -4.23 6.09 21.02
CA ASP A 33 -5.44 6.79 21.47
C ASP A 33 -5.50 8.21 20.91
N ASP A 34 -6.68 8.63 20.45
CA ASP A 34 -6.98 9.97 19.94
C ASP A 34 -8.23 10.50 20.64
N GLY A 35 -8.11 10.68 21.96
CA GLY A 35 -9.22 11.02 22.85
C GLY A 35 -10.21 9.86 23.00
N ASP A 36 -11.48 10.11 22.68
CA ASP A 36 -12.54 9.08 22.65
C ASP A 36 -12.44 8.19 21.39
N LEU A 37 -11.59 8.56 20.43
CA LEU A 37 -11.30 7.78 19.24
C LEU A 37 -9.99 7.00 19.39
N HIS A 38 -9.74 6.14 18.42
CA HIS A 38 -8.50 5.42 18.22
C HIS A 38 -7.96 5.79 16.84
N ARG A 39 -6.72 6.27 16.77
CA ARG A 39 -6.05 6.58 15.50
C ARG A 39 -5.30 5.36 15.01
N VAL A 40 -5.53 5.02 13.74
CA VAL A 40 -4.85 3.95 13.02
C VAL A 40 -4.03 4.53 11.88
N SER A 41 -2.89 3.90 11.60
CA SER A 41 -1.87 4.42 10.71
C SER A 41 -1.30 3.29 9.84
N PHE A 42 -1.33 3.44 8.52
CA PHE A 42 -0.79 2.46 7.57
C PHE A 42 -0.09 3.11 6.38
N LYS A 43 0.82 2.37 5.76
CA LYS A 43 1.50 2.76 4.53
C LYS A 43 1.01 1.94 3.34
N PHE A 44 1.04 2.50 2.14
CA PHE A 44 0.78 1.78 0.91
C PHE A 44 1.65 2.26 -0.27
N ASN A 45 1.86 1.38 -1.24
CA ASN A 45 2.42 1.67 -2.55
C ASN A 45 1.69 0.83 -3.62
N GLY A 46 1.51 1.38 -4.81
CA GLY A 46 0.87 0.71 -5.96
C GLY A 46 -0.65 0.54 -5.82
N TYR A 47 -1.23 0.93 -4.69
CA TYR A 47 -2.69 0.98 -4.46
C TYR A 47 -3.15 2.42 -4.43
N CYS A 48 -4.10 2.82 -5.27
CA CYS A 48 -4.81 4.09 -5.11
C CYS A 48 -3.97 5.37 -4.99
N GLU A 49 -2.71 5.33 -5.44
CA GLU A 49 -1.81 6.48 -5.42
C GLU A 49 -2.35 7.63 -6.27
N GLY A 50 -2.93 7.30 -7.42
CA GLY A 50 -3.59 8.26 -8.31
C GLY A 50 -4.87 8.90 -7.74
N GLN A 51 -5.31 8.48 -6.56
CA GLN A 51 -6.44 9.05 -5.83
C GLN A 51 -6.04 9.48 -4.41
N TRP A 52 -4.75 9.63 -4.11
CA TRP A 52 -4.29 10.07 -2.78
C TRP A 52 -4.88 9.23 -1.63
N GLY A 53 -5.02 7.91 -1.84
CA GLY A 53 -5.60 6.99 -0.86
C GLY A 53 -7.13 7.06 -0.68
N GLN A 54 -7.86 7.89 -1.43
CA GLN A 54 -9.32 8.06 -1.28
C GLN A 54 -10.12 6.75 -1.46
N CYS A 55 -9.63 5.80 -2.26
CA CYS A 55 -10.27 4.49 -2.40
C CYS A 55 -10.40 3.75 -1.04
N PHE A 56 -9.41 3.90 -0.16
CA PHE A 56 -9.41 3.29 1.16
C PHE A 56 -10.46 3.98 2.03
N LEU A 57 -10.54 5.32 1.98
CA LEU A 57 -11.58 6.07 2.69
C LEU A 57 -12.98 5.64 2.26
N TYR A 58 -13.22 5.44 0.97
CA TYR A 58 -14.51 4.94 0.48
C TYR A 58 -14.79 3.52 0.95
N SER A 59 -13.80 2.62 0.89
CA SER A 59 -13.95 1.24 1.37
C SER A 59 -14.22 1.18 2.87
N LEU A 60 -13.51 1.95 3.68
CA LEU A 60 -13.75 2.07 5.12
C LEU A 60 -15.18 2.53 5.42
N ARG A 61 -15.69 3.52 4.67
CA ARG A 61 -17.08 3.97 4.78
C ARG A 61 -18.08 2.89 4.37
N ALA A 62 -17.80 2.16 3.30
CA ALA A 62 -18.62 1.03 2.88
C ALA A 62 -18.65 -0.11 3.92
N ALA A 63 -17.56 -0.30 4.66
CA ALA A 63 -17.47 -1.22 5.80
C ALA A 63 -18.21 -0.72 7.06
N GLY A 64 -18.87 0.44 7.00
CA GLY A 64 -19.65 1.00 8.11
C GLY A 64 -18.83 1.83 9.10
N LEU A 65 -17.59 2.20 8.77
CA LEU A 65 -16.83 3.16 9.56
C LEU A 65 -17.16 4.59 9.15
N ASN A 66 -17.01 5.52 10.09
CA ASN A 66 -16.91 6.94 9.77
C ASN A 66 -15.51 7.44 10.15
N PRO A 67 -14.51 7.32 9.26
CA PRO A 67 -13.17 7.81 9.55
C PRO A 67 -13.15 9.32 9.79
N HIS A 68 -12.54 9.72 10.89
CA HIS A 68 -12.25 11.10 11.25
C HIS A 68 -10.79 11.44 10.95
N ASN A 69 -10.47 12.72 10.80
CA ASN A 69 -9.09 13.20 10.64
C ASN A 69 -8.30 12.46 9.55
N TRP A 70 -8.95 12.14 8.42
CA TRP A 70 -8.30 11.46 7.31
C TRP A 70 -7.16 12.31 6.76
N GLN A 71 -5.96 11.74 6.77
CA GLN A 71 -4.75 12.33 6.22
C GLN A 71 -4.06 11.29 5.35
N ALA A 72 -3.72 11.68 4.12
CA ALA A 72 -2.97 10.84 3.20
C ALA A 72 -1.89 11.70 2.52
N TRP A 73 -0.64 11.28 2.62
CA TRP A 73 0.49 12.02 2.06
C TRP A 73 1.57 11.09 1.55
N LYS A 74 2.35 11.57 0.58
CA LYS A 74 3.50 10.84 0.08
C LYS A 74 4.68 11.05 1.02
N THR A 75 5.39 9.98 1.36
CA THR A 75 6.60 9.99 2.18
C THR A 75 7.86 10.00 1.30
N ASP A 76 8.99 10.43 1.87
CA ASP A 76 10.26 10.58 1.13
C ASP A 76 10.80 9.25 0.57
N ASP A 77 10.40 8.13 1.16
CA ASP A 77 10.70 6.77 0.70
C ASP A 77 9.84 6.32 -0.51
N GLY A 78 8.99 7.21 -1.03
CA GLY A 78 8.14 6.96 -2.19
C GLY A 78 6.83 6.23 -1.88
N ASN A 79 6.56 5.88 -0.62
CA ASN A 79 5.29 5.31 -0.19
C ASN A 79 4.24 6.41 0.07
N TRP A 80 3.00 6.00 0.27
CA TRP A 80 1.96 6.82 0.85
C TRP A 80 1.72 6.42 2.29
N GLN A 81 1.61 7.40 3.17
CA GLN A 81 1.20 7.24 4.56
C GLN A 81 -0.25 7.69 4.69
N VAL A 82 -1.02 6.94 5.46
CA VAL A 82 -2.41 7.26 5.80
C VAL A 82 -2.63 7.14 7.28
N ASP A 83 -3.21 8.18 7.85
CA ASP A 83 -3.65 8.23 9.23
C ASP A 83 -5.12 8.64 9.28
N PHE A 84 -5.89 7.99 10.15
CA PHE A 84 -7.28 8.35 10.41
C PHE A 84 -7.73 7.82 11.78
N SER A 85 -8.76 8.44 12.32
CA SER A 85 -9.31 8.10 13.64
C SER A 85 -10.67 7.43 13.50
N ILE A 86 -10.91 6.40 14.29
CA ILE A 86 -12.16 5.61 14.30
C ILE A 86 -12.63 5.44 15.75
N PRO A 87 -13.91 5.11 15.99
CA PRO A 87 -14.35 4.73 17.34
C PRO A 87 -13.55 3.53 17.86
N LYS A 88 -13.24 3.53 19.17
CA LYS A 88 -12.59 2.41 19.85
C LYS A 88 -13.37 1.10 19.65
N GLY A 89 -12.66 -0.02 19.54
CA GLY A 89 -13.23 -1.34 19.28
C GLY A 89 -13.72 -1.57 17.85
N LYS A 90 -13.38 -0.68 16.91
CA LYS A 90 -13.78 -0.80 15.49
C LYS A 90 -12.60 -1.05 14.55
N SER A 91 -11.42 -1.34 15.09
CA SER A 91 -10.21 -1.57 14.30
C SER A 91 -10.33 -2.77 13.35
N ASP A 92 -11.15 -3.77 13.66
CA ASP A 92 -11.42 -4.90 12.75
C ASP A 92 -12.14 -4.47 11.46
N LEU A 93 -13.04 -3.48 11.54
CA LEU A 93 -13.67 -2.91 10.34
C LEU A 93 -12.65 -2.14 9.49
N ALA A 94 -11.64 -1.54 10.13
CA ALA A 94 -10.58 -0.84 9.42
C ALA A 94 -9.70 -1.85 8.66
N ASN A 95 -9.32 -2.95 9.31
CA ASN A 95 -8.59 -4.04 8.66
C ASN A 95 -9.39 -4.60 7.47
N LYS A 96 -10.70 -4.82 7.62
CA LYS A 96 -11.58 -5.28 6.54
C LYS A 96 -11.62 -4.31 5.37
N GLY A 97 -11.85 -3.01 5.62
CA GLY A 97 -11.89 -2.00 4.56
C GLY A 97 -10.58 -1.87 3.79
N ILE A 98 -9.43 -2.09 4.45
CA ILE A 98 -8.11 -2.12 3.80
C ILE A 98 -7.92 -3.43 3.01
N GLU A 99 -8.35 -4.56 3.55
CA GLU A 99 -8.34 -5.86 2.87
C GLU A 99 -9.17 -5.82 1.58
N ASP A 100 -10.33 -5.18 1.57
CA ASP A 100 -11.20 -5.10 0.39
C ASP A 100 -10.51 -4.39 -0.81
N ILE A 101 -9.56 -3.49 -0.54
CA ILE A 101 -8.74 -2.81 -1.57
C ILE A 101 -7.48 -3.59 -1.92
N THR A 102 -6.84 -4.19 -0.92
CA THR A 102 -5.50 -4.79 -1.07
C THR A 102 -5.53 -6.27 -1.39
N HIS A 103 -6.65 -6.92 -1.11
CA HIS A 103 -6.87 -8.37 -1.08
C HIS A 103 -5.90 -9.12 -0.17
N VAL A 104 -5.37 -8.44 0.85
CA VAL A 104 -4.40 -8.99 1.80
C VAL A 104 -4.81 -8.61 3.21
N TRP A 105 -5.20 -9.59 4.02
CA TRP A 105 -5.39 -9.43 5.45
C TRP A 105 -4.04 -9.40 6.18
N LYS A 106 -3.83 -8.36 7.01
CA LYS A 106 -2.66 -8.29 7.91
C LYS A 106 -3.02 -8.30 9.40
N GLY A 107 -4.29 -8.09 9.75
CA GLY A 107 -4.73 -8.05 11.15
C GLY A 107 -3.93 -7.07 11.99
N CYS A 108 -3.72 -5.84 11.49
CA CYS A 108 -2.78 -4.89 12.07
C CYS A 108 -3.15 -4.45 13.50
N TRP A 109 -4.45 -4.41 13.79
CA TRP A 109 -5.00 -3.78 14.99
C TRP A 109 -6.16 -4.61 15.55
N PRO A 110 -5.90 -5.84 16.03
CA PRO A 110 -6.96 -6.72 16.51
C PRO A 110 -7.49 -6.23 17.87
N GLY A 111 -8.81 -6.12 18.01
CA GLY A 111 -9.47 -5.92 19.32
C GLY A 111 -9.25 -4.54 19.99
N GLN A 112 -8.80 -3.53 19.23
CA GLN A 112 -8.55 -2.16 19.72
C GLN A 112 -9.65 -1.17 19.30
#